data_AF-A0A961TFN5-F1
#
_entry.id   AF-A0A961TFN5-F1
#
_cell.length_a   1.000
_cell.length_b   1.000
_cell.length_c   1.000
_cell.angle_alpha   90.00
_cell.angle_beta   90.00
_cell.angle_gamma   90.00
#
_symmetry.space_group_name_H-M   'P 1'
#
loop_
_entity.id
_entity.type
_entity.pdbx_description
1 polymer ?
#
loop_
_entity_poly.entity_id
_entity_poly.type
_entity_poly.pdbx_seq_one_letter_code
_entity_poly.pdbx_strand_id
1 'polypeptide(L)'
;MGWLIWLPGPLAIILMAVFIHAIVVSYRIEKAAGARPGWGLPRNTNLFGSAFGGKSDEPGELKDLRRRLRWLLAICLAGLLAMAALAMHASGGNPASV
;
A
#
# COMPACT_ATOMS: atom_id res chain seq x y z
N MET A 1 2.47 10.84 31.70
CA MET A 1 1.67 10.42 30.54
C MET A 1 2.32 10.94 29.26
N GLY A 2 3.38 10.29 28.75
CA GLY A 2 4.14 10.83 27.59
C GLY A 2 4.76 9.78 26.67
N TRP A 3 4.54 8.49 26.92
CA TRP A 3 5.23 7.41 26.19
C TRP A 3 4.39 6.75 25.09
N LEU A 4 3.08 7.01 25.02
CA LEU A 4 2.17 6.36 24.05
C LEU A 4 2.19 7.00 22.64
N ILE A 5 2.87 8.13 22.47
CA ILE A 5 2.97 8.88 21.20
C ILE A 5 4.15 8.37 20.34
N TRP A 6 5.07 7.57 20.90
CA TRP A 6 6.30 7.18 20.22
C TRP A 6 6.18 5.98 19.27
N LEU A 7 5.11 5.19 19.37
CA LEU A 7 4.85 4.04 18.48
C LEU A 7 4.14 4.38 17.16
N PRO A 8 3.13 5.27 17.10
CA PRO A 8 2.41 5.52 15.84
C PRO A 8 3.27 6.25 14.79
N GLY A 9 4.16 7.15 15.19
CA GLY A 9 4.99 7.94 14.26
C GLY A 9 5.90 7.08 13.38
N PRO A 10 6.79 6.25 13.95
CA PRO A 10 7.68 5.37 13.18
C PRO A 10 6.93 4.37 12.30
N LEU A 11 5.82 3.80 12.80
CA LEU A 11 5.00 2.86 12.04
C LEU A 11 4.36 3.52 10.82
N ALA A 12 3.88 4.76 10.95
CA ALA A 12 3.34 5.53 9.84
C ALA A 12 4.40 5.82 8.76
N ILE A 13 5.64 6.14 9.15
CA ILE A 13 6.75 6.36 8.22
C ILE A 13 7.07 5.07 7.45
N ILE A 14 7.11 3.92 8.14
CA ILE A 14 7.33 2.62 7.50
C ILE A 14 6.21 2.32 6.50
N LEU A 15 4.95 2.51 6.88
CA LEU A 15 3.80 2.30 5.99
C LEU A 15 3.84 3.23 4.78
N MET A 16 4.25 4.48 4.97
CA MET A 16 4.45 5.44 3.88
C MET A 16 5.52 4.95 2.89
N ALA A 17 6.67 4.48 3.38
CA ALA A 17 7.74 3.94 2.54
C ALA A 17 7.27 2.71 1.74
N VAL A 18 6.52 1.79 2.38
CA VAL A 18 5.93 0.62 1.72
C VAL A 18 4.92 1.05 0.64
N PHE A 19 4.10 2.06 0.94
CA PHE A 19 3.12 2.59 -0.01
C PHE A 19 3.77 3.24 -1.23
N ILE A 20 4.82 4.04 -1.03
CA ILE A 20 5.64 4.60 -2.12
C ILE A 20 6.22 3.46 -2.97
N HIS A 21 6.72 2.40 -2.34
CA HIS A 21 7.23 1.24 -3.06
C HIS A 21 6.15 0.54 -3.89
N ALA A 22 4.92 0.45 -3.39
CA ALA A 22 3.77 -0.07 -4.13
C ALA A 22 3.48 0.76 -5.40
N ILE A 23 3.55 2.08 -5.31
CA ILE A 23 3.39 2.98 -6.47
C ILE A 23 4.48 2.71 -7.52
N VAL A 24 5.74 2.60 -7.09
CA VAL A 24 6.87 2.30 -8.00
C VAL A 24 6.68 0.95 -8.72
N VAL A 25 6.24 -0.09 -7.99
CA VAL A 25 5.96 -1.40 -8.59
C VAL A 25 4.79 -1.33 -9.57
N SER A 26 3.73 -0.58 -9.26
CA SER A 26 2.62 -0.32 -10.18
C SER A 26 3.10 0.35 -11.47
N TYR A 27 3.98 1.35 -11.38
CA TYR A 27 4.56 2.01 -12.55
C TYR A 27 5.39 1.05 -13.41
N ARG A 28 6.15 0.14 -12.77
CA ARG A 28 6.89 -0.90 -13.50
C ARG A 28 5.96 -1.86 -14.24
N ILE A 29 4.81 -2.22 -13.66
CA ILE A 29 3.80 -3.05 -14.31
C ILE A 29 3.25 -2.34 -15.55
N GLU A 30 2.87 -1.06 -15.44
CA GLU A 30 2.36 -0.29 -16.58
C GLU A 30 3.37 -0.19 -17.72
N LYS A 31 4.63 0.13 -17.38
CA LYS A 31 5.72 0.23 -18.36
C LYS A 31 5.97 -1.10 -19.06
N ALA A 32 6.01 -2.20 -18.32
CA ALA A 32 6.22 -3.54 -18.86
C ALA A 32 4.98 -4.09 -19.61
N ALA A 33 3.77 -3.62 -19.27
CA ALA A 33 2.53 -3.92 -19.99
C ALA A 33 2.38 -3.13 -21.31
N GLY A 34 3.35 -2.30 -21.68
CA GLY A 34 3.34 -1.55 -22.94
C GLY A 34 2.44 -0.31 -22.94
N ALA A 35 2.02 0.18 -21.76
CA ALA A 35 1.33 1.45 -21.68
C ALA A 35 2.26 2.57 -22.18
N ARG A 36 1.80 3.38 -23.13
CA ARG A 36 2.49 4.62 -23.53
C ARG A 36 2.10 5.71 -22.52
N PRO A 37 2.96 6.11 -21.58
CA PRO A 37 2.62 7.17 -20.64
C PRO A 37 2.52 8.47 -21.44
N GLY A 38 1.35 9.11 -21.45
CA GLY A 38 1.11 10.30 -22.27
C GLY A 38 1.94 11.52 -21.84
N TRP A 39 2.33 11.59 -20.56
CA TRP A 39 3.03 12.73 -19.93
C TRP A 39 4.14 12.31 -18.96
N GLY A 40 4.66 11.08 -19.07
CA GLY A 40 5.57 10.51 -18.07
C GLY A 40 4.91 10.16 -16.72
N LEU A 41 3.60 10.40 -16.63
CA LEU A 41 2.73 10.00 -15.52
C LEU A 41 2.03 8.66 -15.84
N PRO A 42 1.72 7.85 -14.82
CA PRO A 42 0.97 6.61 -15.01
C PRO A 42 -0.35 6.89 -15.75
N ARG A 43 -0.69 6.07 -16.76
CA ARG A 43 -1.94 6.26 -17.53
C ARG A 43 -3.14 5.83 -16.70
N ASN A 44 -2.93 4.89 -15.79
CA ASN A 44 -3.91 4.32 -14.89
C ASN A 44 -3.36 4.42 -13.45
N THR A 45 -3.80 5.43 -12.69
CA THR A 45 -3.51 5.57 -11.25
C THR A 45 -4.21 4.51 -10.40
N ASN A 46 -4.78 3.47 -11.03
CA ASN A 46 -5.54 2.44 -10.37
C ASN A 46 -4.63 1.31 -9.90
N LEU A 47 -4.08 1.46 -8.70
CA LEU A 47 -3.27 0.43 -8.01
C LEU A 47 -3.97 -0.94 -7.96
N PHE A 48 -5.29 -0.95 -7.77
CA PHE A 48 -6.07 -2.18 -7.75
C PHE A 48 -6.19 -2.81 -9.14
N GLY A 49 -6.41 -2.00 -10.18
CA GLY A 49 -6.36 -2.45 -11.57
C GLY A 49 -4.99 -3.03 -11.96
N SER A 50 -3.90 -2.41 -11.48
CA SER A 50 -2.54 -2.93 -11.68
C SER A 50 -2.26 -4.20 -10.86
N ALA A 51 -2.82 -4.36 -9.68
CA ALA A 51 -2.62 -5.53 -8.83
C ALA A 51 -3.43 -6.77 -9.28
N PHE A 52 -4.64 -6.55 -9.80
CA PHE A 52 -5.63 -7.61 -10.08
C PHE A 52 -6.05 -7.74 -11.56
N GLY A 53 -5.81 -6.73 -12.40
CA GLY A 53 -6.21 -6.74 -13.83
C GLY A 53 -5.29 -7.53 -14.75
N GLY A 54 -4.80 -8.69 -14.32
CA GLY A 54 -3.87 -9.53 -15.08
C GLY A 54 -4.55 -10.49 -16.05
N LYS A 55 -3.97 -10.71 -17.23
CA LYS A 55 -4.38 -11.78 -18.16
C LYS A 55 -3.68 -13.10 -17.84
N SER A 56 -4.34 -14.23 -18.12
CA SER A 56 -3.77 -15.58 -17.92
C SER A 56 -2.46 -15.79 -18.67
N ASP A 57 -2.32 -15.20 -19.85
CA ASP A 57 -1.15 -15.31 -20.74
C ASP A 57 -0.08 -14.24 -20.52
N GLU A 58 -0.11 -13.53 -19.38
CA GLU A 58 0.95 -12.57 -19.08
C GLU A 58 2.31 -13.23 -18.89
N PRO A 59 3.39 -12.60 -19.40
CA PRO A 59 4.76 -13.08 -19.21
C PRO A 59 5.11 -13.15 -17.72
N GLY A 60 5.99 -14.09 -17.35
CA GLY A 60 6.35 -14.38 -15.96
C GLY A 60 6.81 -13.15 -15.17
N GLU A 61 7.54 -12.24 -15.81
CA GLU A 61 8.00 -10.99 -15.20
C GLU A 61 6.82 -10.11 -14.71
N LEU A 62 5.75 -9.99 -15.51
CA LEU A 62 4.57 -9.21 -15.14
C LEU A 62 3.81 -9.86 -13.97
N LYS A 63 3.70 -11.19 -13.98
CA LYS A 63 3.05 -11.94 -12.89
C LYS A 63 3.78 -11.75 -11.55
N ASP A 64 5.12 -11.78 -11.57
CA ASP A 64 5.93 -11.55 -10.38
C ASP A 64 5.82 -10.12 -9.86
N LEU A 65 5.82 -9.12 -10.75
CA LEU A 65 5.60 -7.72 -10.35
C LEU A 65 4.23 -7.52 -9.72
N ARG A 66 3.16 -8.09 -10.31
CA ARG A 66 1.80 -8.02 -9.73
C ARG A 66 1.71 -8.76 -8.40
N ARG A 67 2.39 -9.90 -8.26
CA ARG A 67 2.48 -10.62 -6.97
C ARG A 67 3.16 -9.77 -5.90
N ARG A 68 4.26 -9.08 -6.23
CA ARG A 68 4.93 -8.12 -5.34
C ARG A 68 4.01 -6.96 -4.97
N LEU A 69 3.29 -6.39 -5.94
CA LEU A 69 2.33 -5.31 -5.69
C LEU A 69 1.22 -5.74 -4.71
N ARG A 70 0.65 -6.95 -4.89
CA ARG A 70 -0.34 -7.50 -3.96
C ARG A 70 0.21 -7.70 -2.55
N TRP A 71 1.44 -8.18 -2.41
CA TRP A 71 2.10 -8.30 -1.11
C TRP A 71 2.31 -6.94 -0.43
N LEU A 72 2.76 -5.93 -1.16
CA LEU A 72 2.95 -4.57 -0.62
C LEU A 72 1.61 -3.97 -0.16
N LEU A 73 0.55 -4.13 -0.96
CA LEU A 73 -0.79 -3.69 -0.58
C LEU A 73 -1.31 -4.44 0.65
N ALA A 74 -1.06 -5.74 0.76
CA ALA A 74 -1.42 -6.54 1.93
C ALA A 74 -0.68 -6.07 3.19
N ILE A 75 0.61 -5.71 3.08
CA ILE A 75 1.38 -5.14 4.19
C ILE A 75 0.82 -3.78 4.61
N CYS A 76 0.50 -2.90 3.65
CA CYS A 76 -0.15 -1.62 3.95
C CYS A 76 -1.49 -1.81 4.66
N LEU A 77 -2.32 -2.74 4.18
CA LEU A 77 -3.61 -3.04 4.79
C LEU A 77 -3.44 -3.60 6.22
N ALA A 78 -2.51 -4.53 6.41
CA ALA A 78 -2.23 -5.11 7.73
C ALA A 78 -1.71 -4.04 8.71
N GLY A 79 -0.81 -3.15 8.27
CA GLY A 79 -0.32 -2.06 9.10
C GLY A 79 -1.41 -1.04 9.46
N LEU A 80 -2.31 -0.70 8.54
CA LEU A 80 -3.47 0.14 8.81
C LEU A 80 -4.42 -0.49 9.83
N LEU A 81 -4.71 -1.78 9.68
CA LEU A 81 -5.55 -2.52 10.63
C LEU A 81 -4.90 -2.60 12.02
N ALA A 82 -3.58 -2.81 12.09
CA ALA A 82 -2.84 -2.80 13.35
C ALA A 82 -2.92 -1.41 14.03
N MET A 83 -2.76 -0.33 13.27
CA MET A 83 -2.94 1.04 13.80
C MET A 83 -4.36 1.29 14.28
N ALA A 84 -5.37 0.86 13.53
CA ALA A 84 -6.77 1.00 13.93
C ALA A 84 -7.07 0.22 15.22
N ALA A 85 -6.57 -1.02 15.34
CA ALA A 85 -6.72 -1.83 16.55
C ALA A 85 -6.01 -1.20 17.76
N LEU A 86 -4.81 -0.66 17.57
CA LEU A 86 -4.09 0.07 18.63
C LEU A 86 -4.84 1.35 19.05
N ALA A 87 -5.40 2.10 18.11
CA ALA A 87 -6.20 3.29 18.40
C ALA A 87 -7.52 2.95 19.13
N MET A 88 -8.19 1.87 18.73
CA MET A 88 -9.38 1.35 19.41
C MET A 88 -9.07 0.88 20.83
N HIS A 89 -7.96 0.17 21.02
CA HIS A 89 -7.49 -0.24 22.34
C HIS A 89 -7.14 0.97 23.23
N ALA A 90 -6.49 1.99 22.67
CA ALA A 90 -6.16 3.22 23.40
C ALA A 90 -7.40 4.07 23.76
N SER A 91 -8.47 4.00 22.96
CA SER A 91 -9.73 4.74 23.20
C SER A 91 -10.70 4.01 24.13
N GLY A 92 -10.58 2.68 24.29
CA GLY A 92 -11.41 1.87 25.19
C GLY A 92 -11.22 2.13 26.70
N GLY A 93 -10.38 3.11 27.09
CA GLY A 93 -10.08 3.46 28.49
C GLY A 93 -10.71 4.75 29.02
N ASN A 94 -11.49 5.52 28.24
CA ASN A 94 -12.15 6.72 28.75
C ASN A 94 -13.48 7.04 28.04
N PRO A 95 -14.65 6.74 28.64
CA PRO A 95 -15.95 7.09 28.08
C PRO A 95 -16.32 8.59 28.22
N ALA A 96 -15.41 9.50 28.58
CA ALA A 96 -15.72 10.88 28.93
C ALA A 96 -15.04 11.98 28.09
N SER A 97 -14.85 11.79 26.77
CA SER A 97 -14.31 12.87 25.91
C SER A 97 -15.00 13.03 24.55
N VAL A 98 -16.34 12.91 24.52
CA VAL A 98 -17.18 13.45 23.44
C VAL A 98 -17.91 14.68 23.97
#